data_AF-A0AAV8DB10-F1
#
_entry.id   AF-A0AAV8DB10-F1
#
_cell.length_a   1.000
_cell.length_b   1.000
_cell.length_c   1.000
_cell.angle_alpha   90.00
_cell.angle_beta   90.00
_cell.angle_gamma   90.00
#
_symmetry.space_group_name_H-M   'P 1'
#
loop_
_entity.id
_entity.type
_entity.pdbx_description
1 polymer ?
#
loop_
_entity_poly.entity_id
_entity_poly.type
_entity_poly.pdbx_seq_one_letter_code
_entity_poly.pdbx_strand_id
1 'polypeptide(L)'
;MGKKRAVGADEPTTTSPLDLKTLIREHSLFFDQLVELIPARFFLPNSSSDKPWFPGLSKSQKKKVKTQTRENILKSRRDRLDPTRPTSTLDLLKKSLDEERDSSSDEEDDEDEAVEEEEEEEEKEVVKAQSMALSTDERPVTYEELRERLRRRIEELSAGRNTRPESKLKQERKKEMKNKKKVKVQTKRNQENNKEKEDASAGNTGKRKRDDGNDANISKNNKKKNKVEEPTDITYGQVRIDGKENKKRKKKLSKEKELERAKRLEEVKKDPEKGKKVSWKAAVSKAAGEKVHDDPKLLKQSIKREKKRQEKNKQKWRERKETVAKAKAEKQSKRSENIKERIHQKKMRKIEKREKKLMRPGFEGRNEA
;
A
#
# COMPACT_ATOMS: atom_id res chain seq x y z
N MET A 1 -55.40 50.58 0.03
CA MET A 1 -54.23 50.43 0.93
C MET A 1 -54.59 49.45 2.05
N GLY A 2 -53.74 48.45 2.29
CA GLY A 2 -53.60 47.79 3.60
C GLY A 2 -54.58 46.67 3.99
N LYS A 3 -54.49 45.48 3.37
CA LYS A 3 -54.96 44.24 4.02
C LYS A 3 -53.81 43.66 4.86
N LYS A 4 -53.85 43.91 6.17
CA LYS A 4 -53.01 43.22 7.15
C LYS A 4 -53.55 41.80 7.31
N ARG A 5 -52.74 40.78 7.01
CA ARG A 5 -53.01 39.39 7.40
C ARG A 5 -52.24 39.11 8.68
N ALA A 6 -52.98 38.73 9.72
CA ALA A 6 -52.45 38.28 11.00
C ALA A 6 -51.78 36.91 10.81
N VAL A 7 -50.59 36.77 11.38
CA VAL A 7 -49.87 35.50 11.52
C VAL A 7 -50.48 34.81 12.74
N GLY A 8 -51.19 33.71 12.51
CA GLY A 8 -51.59 32.79 13.56
C GLY A 8 -50.35 32.01 14.01
N ALA A 9 -50.06 32.08 15.29
CA ALA A 9 -49.09 31.22 15.95
C ALA A 9 -49.74 29.84 16.16
N ASP A 10 -49.17 28.80 15.58
CA ASP A 10 -49.50 27.42 15.89
C ASP A 10 -48.69 26.99 17.12
N GLU A 11 -49.37 26.76 18.24
CA GLU A 11 -48.85 26.13 19.46
C GLU A 11 -48.69 24.61 19.26
N PRO A 12 -47.70 23.95 19.88
CA PRO A 12 -47.43 22.53 19.66
C PRO A 12 -48.48 21.65 20.35
N THR A 13 -49.18 20.85 19.56
CA THR A 13 -50.14 19.84 20.03
C THR A 13 -49.45 18.77 20.87
N THR A 14 -50.02 18.51 22.05
CA THR A 14 -49.74 17.38 22.94
C THR A 14 -49.79 16.05 22.19
N THR A 15 -48.63 15.42 22.00
CA THR A 15 -48.49 14.10 21.38
C THR A 15 -48.96 13.00 22.34
N SER A 16 -49.91 12.18 21.89
CA SER A 16 -50.42 11.04 22.66
C SER A 16 -49.32 9.97 22.87
N PRO A 17 -49.36 9.14 23.93
CA PRO A 17 -48.29 8.18 24.23
C PRO A 17 -48.08 7.10 23.15
N LEU A 18 -49.09 6.80 22.34
CA LEU A 18 -48.97 5.91 21.18
C LEU A 18 -48.20 6.58 20.02
N ASP A 19 -48.38 7.90 19.88
CA ASP A 19 -47.70 8.74 18.88
C ASP A 19 -46.21 8.93 19.21
N LEU A 20 -45.86 8.96 20.50
CA LEU A 20 -44.47 8.98 20.95
C LEU A 20 -43.72 7.70 20.56
N LYS A 21 -44.34 6.52 20.71
CA LYS A 21 -43.72 5.24 20.33
C LYS A 21 -43.50 5.15 18.82
N THR A 22 -44.46 5.62 18.02
CA THR A 22 -44.30 5.68 16.55
C THR A 22 -43.24 6.67 16.15
N LEU A 23 -43.21 7.86 16.76
CA LEU A 23 -42.21 8.89 16.52
C LEU A 23 -40.78 8.42 16.87
N ILE A 24 -40.61 7.73 18.00
CA ILE A 24 -39.32 7.14 18.39
C ILE A 24 -38.88 6.09 17.36
N ARG A 25 -39.79 5.25 16.87
CA ARG A 25 -39.48 4.25 15.84
C ARG A 25 -39.13 4.89 14.49
N GLU A 26 -39.80 5.97 14.12
CA GLU A 26 -39.47 6.72 12.91
C GLU A 26 -38.09 7.38 13.01
N HIS A 27 -37.78 7.98 14.17
CA HIS A 27 -36.46 8.54 14.42
C HIS A 27 -35.37 7.47 14.43
N SER A 28 -35.60 6.29 15.02
CA SER A 28 -34.61 5.21 14.99
C SER A 28 -34.32 4.76 13.57
N LEU A 29 -35.35 4.58 12.73
CA LEU A 29 -35.18 4.25 11.31
C LEU A 29 -34.45 5.35 10.53
N PHE A 30 -34.73 6.62 10.84
CA PHE A 30 -34.02 7.75 10.23
C PHE A 30 -32.52 7.76 10.57
N PHE A 31 -32.18 7.52 11.84
CA PHE A 31 -30.78 7.45 12.26
C PHE A 31 -30.07 6.24 11.67
N ASP A 32 -30.75 5.09 11.57
CA ASP A 32 -30.23 3.91 10.91
C ASP A 32 -29.85 4.23 9.45
N GLN A 33 -30.76 4.84 8.69
CA GLN A 33 -30.51 5.27 7.31
C GLN A 33 -29.34 6.26 7.21
N LEU A 34 -29.18 7.17 8.18
CA LEU A 34 -28.08 8.12 8.20
C LEU A 34 -26.73 7.39 8.39
N VAL A 35 -26.69 6.40 9.28
CA VAL A 35 -25.50 5.56 9.51
C VAL A 35 -25.14 4.74 8.27
N GLU A 36 -26.11 4.33 7.46
CA GLU A 36 -25.85 3.63 6.18
C GLU A 36 -25.15 4.52 5.14
N LEU A 37 -25.44 5.83 5.13
CA LEU A 37 -24.81 6.78 4.19
C LEU A 37 -23.32 6.99 4.47
N ILE A 38 -22.87 6.69 5.68
CA ILE A 38 -21.48 6.84 6.10
C ILE A 38 -20.77 5.50 5.88
N PRO A 39 -19.64 5.46 5.15
CA PRO A 39 -18.95 4.20 4.90
C PRO A 39 -18.54 3.45 6.17
N ALA A 40 -18.76 2.13 6.19
CA ALA A 40 -18.48 1.24 7.34
C ALA A 40 -17.04 1.34 7.86
N ARG A 41 -16.10 1.76 7.01
CA ARG A 41 -14.68 1.98 7.31
C ARG A 41 -14.41 2.92 8.48
N PHE A 42 -15.36 3.79 8.82
CA PHE A 42 -15.22 4.77 9.90
C PHE A 42 -15.76 4.28 11.24
N PHE A 43 -16.68 3.30 11.23
CA PHE A 43 -17.28 2.74 12.45
C PHE A 43 -16.66 1.40 12.84
N LEU A 44 -16.30 0.57 11.86
CA LEU A 44 -15.71 -0.73 12.10
C LEU A 44 -14.19 -0.64 12.11
N PRO A 45 -13.50 -1.31 13.07
CA PRO A 45 -12.06 -1.48 13.02
C PRO A 45 -11.64 -2.02 11.66
N ASN A 46 -10.70 -1.31 11.01
CA ASN A 46 -10.20 -1.75 9.72
C ASN A 46 -9.43 -3.06 9.92
N SER A 47 -10.03 -4.21 9.62
CA SER A 47 -9.36 -5.53 9.52
C SER A 47 -8.13 -5.55 8.58
N SER A 48 -7.90 -4.44 7.87
CA SER A 48 -6.68 -4.15 7.11
C SER A 48 -5.44 -3.81 7.95
N SER A 49 -5.55 -3.48 9.24
CA SER A 49 -4.40 -3.33 10.14
C SER A 49 -3.74 -4.67 10.47
N ASP A 50 -4.53 -5.74 10.48
CA ASP A 50 -4.08 -7.10 10.76
C ASP A 50 -3.88 -7.90 9.48
N LYS A 51 -3.42 -7.25 8.41
CA LYS A 51 -2.85 -8.02 7.29
C LYS A 51 -1.65 -8.75 7.87
N PRO A 52 -1.70 -10.10 8.02
CA PRO A 52 -0.56 -10.82 8.51
C PRO A 52 0.53 -10.62 7.45
N TRP A 53 1.47 -9.73 7.76
CA TRP A 53 2.76 -9.81 7.10
C TRP A 53 3.20 -11.26 7.29
N PHE A 54 3.81 -11.89 6.27
CA PHE A 54 4.22 -13.30 6.36
C PHE A 54 5.72 -13.44 6.70
N PRO A 55 6.24 -12.88 7.81
CA PRO A 55 7.58 -13.23 8.26
C PRO A 55 7.54 -14.67 8.79
N GLY A 56 8.65 -15.41 8.68
CA GLY A 56 8.77 -16.74 9.29
C GLY A 56 8.16 -17.94 8.52
N LEU A 57 7.13 -17.77 7.68
CA LEU A 57 6.53 -18.92 6.98
C LEU A 57 7.46 -19.55 5.93
N SER A 58 7.43 -20.89 5.81
CA SER A 58 8.15 -21.64 4.78
C SER A 58 7.62 -21.35 3.36
N LYS A 59 8.38 -21.75 2.33
CA LYS A 59 7.99 -21.50 0.93
C LYS A 59 6.67 -22.20 0.54
N SER A 60 6.37 -23.37 1.09
CA SER A 60 5.14 -24.11 0.84
C SER A 60 3.94 -23.45 1.55
N GLN A 61 4.11 -23.09 2.82
CA GLN A 61 3.09 -22.36 3.59
C GLN A 61 2.76 -21.00 2.94
N LYS A 62 3.77 -20.24 2.49
CA LYS A 62 3.57 -18.99 1.75
C LYS A 62 2.77 -19.18 0.45
N LYS A 63 2.87 -20.33 -0.22
CA LYS A 63 2.05 -20.61 -1.41
C LYS A 63 0.60 -20.86 -1.02
N LYS A 64 0.37 -21.67 0.02
CA LYS A 64 -0.99 -21.98 0.53
C LYS A 64 -1.71 -20.72 1.00
N VAL A 65 -1.04 -19.85 1.75
CA VAL A 65 -1.70 -18.61 2.21
C VAL A 65 -1.97 -17.66 1.04
N LYS A 66 -1.09 -17.61 0.02
CA LYS A 66 -1.35 -16.83 -1.21
C LYS A 66 -2.51 -17.37 -2.04
N THR A 67 -2.71 -18.69 -2.10
CA THR A 67 -3.88 -19.27 -2.78
C THR A 67 -5.16 -18.94 -2.03
N GLN A 68 -5.18 -19.11 -0.70
CA GLN A 68 -6.30 -18.71 0.15
C GLN A 68 -6.60 -17.21 0.04
N THR A 69 -5.58 -16.35 0.04
CA THR A 69 -5.78 -14.89 -0.15
C THR A 69 -6.45 -14.59 -1.50
N ARG A 70 -6.06 -15.30 -2.57
CA ARG A 70 -6.66 -15.11 -3.90
C ARG A 70 -8.11 -15.60 -3.94
N GLU A 71 -8.39 -16.73 -3.32
CA GLU A 71 -9.75 -17.28 -3.17
C GLU A 71 -10.64 -16.33 -2.35
N ASN A 72 -10.14 -15.79 -1.24
CA ASN A 72 -10.86 -14.80 -0.42
C ASN A 72 -11.15 -13.51 -1.19
N ILE A 73 -10.21 -13.01 -1.99
CA ILE A 73 -10.44 -11.83 -2.85
C ILE A 73 -11.50 -12.13 -3.92
N LEU A 74 -11.47 -13.32 -4.52
CA LEU A 74 -12.47 -13.73 -5.52
C LEU A 74 -13.86 -13.88 -4.88
N LYS A 75 -13.94 -14.48 -3.70
CA LYS A 75 -15.17 -14.62 -2.92
C LYS A 75 -15.73 -13.26 -2.54
N SER A 76 -14.91 -12.37 -1.95
CA SER A 76 -15.32 -10.99 -1.62
C SER A 76 -15.81 -10.21 -2.85
N ARG A 77 -15.19 -10.38 -4.01
CA ARG A 77 -15.66 -9.75 -5.26
C ARG A 77 -17.01 -10.30 -5.71
N ARG A 78 -17.22 -11.61 -5.59
CA ARG A 78 -18.50 -12.25 -5.91
C ARG A 78 -19.59 -11.79 -4.95
N ASP A 79 -19.27 -11.75 -3.67
CA ASP A 79 -20.18 -11.34 -2.61
C ASP A 79 -20.60 -9.88 -2.73
N ARG A 80 -19.69 -9.00 -3.19
CA ARG A 80 -20.02 -7.60 -3.48
C ARG A 80 -20.98 -7.41 -4.67
N LEU A 81 -21.12 -8.43 -5.52
CA LEU A 81 -21.99 -8.41 -6.70
C LEU A 81 -23.27 -9.22 -6.48
N ASP A 82 -23.46 -9.78 -5.28
CA ASP A 82 -24.60 -10.61 -4.93
C ASP A 82 -25.67 -9.76 -4.24
N PRO A 83 -26.86 -9.57 -4.84
CA PRO A 83 -27.92 -8.75 -4.26
C PRO A 83 -28.54 -9.36 -2.99
N THR A 84 -28.31 -10.65 -2.75
CA THR A 84 -28.80 -11.35 -1.54
C THR A 84 -27.91 -11.12 -0.32
N ARG A 85 -26.71 -10.56 -0.52
CA ARG A 85 -25.77 -10.28 0.55
C ARG A 85 -25.80 -8.78 0.85
N PRO A 86 -26.37 -8.36 1.98
CA PRO A 86 -26.40 -6.95 2.29
C PRO A 86 -24.99 -6.46 2.64
N THR A 87 -24.66 -5.28 2.13
CA THR A 87 -23.36 -4.60 2.34
C THR A 87 -23.48 -3.40 3.27
N SER A 88 -24.61 -3.29 3.98
CA SER A 88 -24.91 -2.17 4.87
C SER A 88 -23.95 -2.14 6.06
N THR A 89 -23.69 -0.93 6.54
CA THR A 89 -22.82 -0.68 7.69
C THR A 89 -23.38 -1.30 8.96
N LEU A 90 -24.71 -1.26 9.14
CA LEU A 90 -25.41 -1.84 10.27
C LEU A 90 -25.36 -3.37 10.24
N ASP A 91 -25.49 -3.99 9.07
CA ASP A 91 -25.42 -5.45 8.96
C ASP A 91 -24.01 -5.98 9.24
N LEU A 92 -22.98 -5.23 8.83
CA LEU A 92 -21.60 -5.54 9.21
C LEU A 92 -21.36 -5.39 10.72
N LEU A 93 -22.02 -4.42 11.37
CA LEU A 93 -21.95 -4.21 12.82
C LEU A 93 -22.70 -5.30 13.60
N LYS A 94 -23.91 -5.66 13.16
CA LYS A 94 -24.68 -6.79 13.72
C LYS A 94 -23.87 -8.07 13.61
N LYS A 95 -23.28 -8.33 12.44
CA LYS A 95 -22.42 -9.49 12.23
C LYS A 95 -21.21 -9.50 13.16
N SER A 96 -20.54 -8.37 13.41
CA SER A 96 -19.44 -8.35 14.38
C SER A 96 -19.90 -8.60 15.81
N LEU A 97 -21.10 -8.12 16.18
CA LEU A 97 -21.67 -8.38 17.50
C LEU A 97 -22.09 -9.84 17.66
N ASP A 98 -22.63 -10.47 16.60
CA ASP A 98 -22.97 -11.89 16.60
C ASP A 98 -21.69 -12.74 16.63
N GLU A 99 -20.63 -12.37 15.90
CA GLU A 99 -19.31 -13.02 16.01
C GLU A 99 -18.70 -12.89 17.42
N GLU A 100 -18.87 -11.75 18.09
CA GLU A 100 -18.45 -11.57 19.49
C GLU A 100 -19.30 -12.43 20.45
N ARG A 101 -20.61 -12.51 20.26
CA ARG A 101 -21.51 -13.35 21.05
C ARG A 101 -21.21 -14.84 20.88
N ASP A 102 -21.03 -15.30 19.65
CA ASP A 102 -20.65 -16.67 19.35
C ASP A 102 -19.28 -17.01 19.97
N SER A 103 -18.33 -16.06 19.95
CA SER A 103 -17.03 -16.24 20.61
C SER A 103 -17.10 -16.25 22.14
N SER A 104 -18.10 -15.60 22.74
CA SER A 104 -18.34 -15.65 24.18
C SER A 104 -19.18 -16.87 24.60
N SER A 105 -19.95 -17.46 23.69
CA SER A 105 -20.78 -18.64 23.96
C SER A 105 -20.00 -19.96 23.83
N ASP A 106 -18.87 -19.98 23.12
CA ASP A 106 -17.99 -21.16 22.97
C ASP A 106 -17.09 -21.40 24.21
N GLU A 107 -17.16 -20.54 25.24
CA GLU A 107 -16.46 -20.74 26.53
C GLU A 107 -17.39 -21.15 27.70
N GLU A 108 -18.69 -21.35 27.46
CA GLU A 108 -19.68 -21.73 28.50
C GLU A 108 -20.56 -22.93 28.09
N ASP A 109 -19.98 -23.99 27.53
CA ASP A 109 -20.72 -25.26 27.35
C ASP A 109 -19.83 -26.47 27.74
N ASP A 110 -19.64 -26.63 29.05
CA ASP A 110 -19.40 -27.90 29.73
C ASP A 110 -20.15 -27.82 31.09
N GLU A 111 -21.02 -28.81 31.33
CA GLU A 111 -21.79 -29.12 32.56
C GLU A 111 -23.24 -28.58 32.72
N ASP A 112 -24.17 -29.46 32.32
CA ASP A 112 -25.27 -30.02 33.13
C ASP A 112 -26.72 -29.48 33.07
N GLU A 113 -27.56 -30.31 32.44
CA GLU A 113 -28.74 -31.00 33.00
C GLU A 113 -29.91 -30.20 33.63
N ALA A 114 -30.99 -30.16 32.85
CA ALA A 114 -32.42 -30.29 33.23
C ALA A 114 -32.90 -29.80 34.62
N VAL A 115 -33.73 -28.74 34.65
CA VAL A 115 -34.99 -28.65 35.42
C VAL A 115 -35.93 -27.64 34.75
N GLU A 116 -37.16 -28.06 34.43
CA GLU A 116 -38.34 -27.19 34.19
C GLU A 116 -38.85 -26.63 35.53
N GLU A 117 -39.22 -25.34 35.60
CA GLU A 117 -40.55 -24.88 36.02
C GLU A 117 -40.66 -23.33 36.09
N GLU A 118 -41.91 -22.88 36.17
CA GLU A 118 -42.52 -21.62 35.75
C GLU A 118 -42.34 -20.36 36.66
N GLU A 119 -42.68 -19.22 36.04
CA GLU A 119 -43.40 -18.02 36.56
C GLU A 119 -42.70 -16.75 37.16
N GLU A 120 -43.13 -15.63 36.54
CA GLU A 120 -43.41 -14.23 36.96
C GLU A 120 -42.35 -13.19 37.45
N GLU A 121 -42.24 -12.14 36.60
CA GLU A 121 -42.27 -10.67 36.78
C GLU A 121 -41.47 -9.87 37.85
N GLU A 122 -41.06 -8.67 37.37
CA GLU A 122 -40.72 -7.39 38.03
C GLU A 122 -39.25 -7.01 38.38
N GLU A 123 -38.72 -6.15 37.50
CA GLU A 123 -37.95 -4.90 37.70
C GLU A 123 -36.80 -4.77 38.75
N LYS A 124 -35.57 -4.47 38.30
CA LYS A 124 -34.85 -3.16 38.48
C LYS A 124 -33.31 -3.24 38.31
N GLU A 125 -32.80 -2.18 37.66
CA GLU A 125 -31.44 -1.60 37.75
C GLU A 125 -30.21 -2.44 37.35
N VAL A 126 -29.82 -2.30 36.07
CA VAL A 126 -28.46 -2.59 35.59
C VAL A 126 -27.76 -1.27 35.26
N VAL A 127 -27.04 -0.64 36.21
CA VAL A 127 -25.81 0.15 35.93
C VAL A 127 -24.95 0.30 37.19
N LYS A 128 -24.17 -0.71 37.58
CA LYS A 128 -22.94 -0.48 38.36
C LYS A 128 -22.00 -1.67 38.27
N ALA A 129 -20.70 -1.38 38.27
CA ALA A 129 -19.57 -2.30 38.36
C ALA A 129 -19.01 -2.93 37.06
N GLN A 130 -18.76 -2.08 36.05
CA GLN A 130 -17.49 -2.20 35.32
C GLN A 130 -16.36 -1.70 36.22
N SER A 131 -15.91 -2.51 37.18
CA SER A 131 -14.63 -2.32 37.88
C SER A 131 -14.36 -3.44 38.88
N MET A 132 -14.29 -4.71 38.47
CA MET A 132 -13.72 -5.76 39.32
C MET A 132 -13.31 -7.00 38.52
N ALA A 133 -12.21 -6.89 37.78
CA ALA A 133 -11.51 -8.04 37.24
C ALA A 133 -10.03 -7.71 37.03
N LEU A 134 -9.31 -7.40 38.11
CA LEU A 134 -7.88 -7.74 38.23
C LEU A 134 -7.38 -7.64 39.68
N SER A 135 -8.02 -8.38 40.58
CA SER A 135 -7.49 -8.61 41.92
C SER A 135 -6.68 -9.90 41.91
N THR A 136 -5.40 -9.79 41.55
CA THR A 136 -4.41 -10.83 41.85
C THR A 136 -3.22 -10.20 42.56
N ASP A 137 -3.06 -10.65 43.81
CA ASP A 137 -1.94 -10.48 44.74
C ASP A 137 -1.83 -9.16 45.53
N GLU A 138 -2.53 -9.13 46.66
CA GLU A 138 -2.23 -8.28 47.83
C GLU A 138 -0.94 -8.76 48.53
N ARG A 139 0.21 -8.47 47.92
CA ARG A 139 1.50 -8.45 48.61
C ARG A 139 1.96 -6.99 48.71
N PRO A 140 2.51 -6.50 49.84
CA PRO A 140 3.00 -5.14 49.92
C PRO A 140 4.21 -4.98 48.98
N VAL A 141 3.97 -4.43 47.79
CA VAL A 141 4.98 -4.20 46.77
C VAL A 141 6.00 -3.21 47.31
N THR A 142 7.24 -3.64 47.44
CA THR A 142 8.34 -2.77 47.86
C THR A 142 8.59 -1.70 46.79
N TYR A 143 9.09 -0.53 47.19
CA TYR A 143 9.32 0.59 46.28
C TYR A 143 10.25 0.23 45.10
N GLU A 144 11.15 -0.72 45.30
CA GLU A 144 12.07 -1.21 44.28
C GLU A 144 11.35 -2.07 43.23
N GLU A 145 10.45 -2.96 43.65
CA GLU A 145 9.61 -3.76 42.75
C GLU A 145 8.69 -2.88 41.90
N LEU A 146 8.15 -1.78 42.46
CA LEU A 146 7.37 -0.82 41.70
C LEU A 146 8.20 -0.11 40.62
N ARG A 147 9.44 0.28 40.95
CA ARG A 147 10.38 0.86 39.99
C ARG A 147 10.79 -0.13 38.90
N GLU A 148 10.95 -1.39 39.24
CA GLU A 148 11.26 -2.45 38.27
C GLU A 148 10.08 -2.76 37.36
N ARG A 149 8.87 -2.82 37.91
CA ARG A 149 7.63 -2.98 37.14
C ARG A 149 7.42 -1.81 36.18
N LEU A 150 7.70 -0.58 36.63
CA LEU A 150 7.69 0.61 35.77
C LEU A 150 8.75 0.52 34.67
N ARG A 151 9.99 0.12 34.99
CA ARG A 151 11.06 -0.07 34.00
C ARG A 151 10.68 -1.12 32.96
N ARG A 152 10.12 -2.25 33.38
CA ARG A 152 9.65 -3.33 32.50
C ARG A 152 8.51 -2.87 31.59
N ARG A 153 7.56 -2.10 32.12
CA ARG A 153 6.46 -1.51 31.33
C ARG A 153 6.96 -0.45 30.33
N ILE A 154 7.93 0.37 30.71
CA ILE A 154 8.57 1.33 29.81
C ILE A 154 9.36 0.60 28.71
N GLU A 155 10.06 -0.48 29.03
CA GLU A 155 10.82 -1.28 28.06
C GLU A 155 9.89 -2.01 27.07
N GLU A 156 8.78 -2.57 27.53
CA GLU A 156 7.74 -3.17 26.68
C GLU A 156 7.15 -2.15 25.69
N LEU A 157 6.75 -0.97 26.19
CA LEU A 157 6.23 0.12 25.35
C LEU A 157 7.29 0.72 24.42
N SER A 158 8.56 0.68 24.83
CA SER A 158 9.69 1.15 24.03
C SER A 158 10.24 0.09 23.07
N ALA A 159 9.92 -1.19 23.23
CA ALA A 159 10.32 -2.24 22.29
C ALA A 159 9.48 -2.16 20.98
N GLY A 160 8.22 -1.74 21.08
CA GLY A 160 7.33 -1.51 19.93
C GLY A 160 7.61 -0.20 19.17
N ARG A 161 8.22 0.79 19.82
CA ARG A 161 8.65 2.06 19.20
C ARG A 161 10.13 1.96 18.91
N ASN A 162 10.58 2.16 17.67
CA ASN A 162 11.99 1.96 17.28
C ASN A 162 12.93 3.07 17.84
N THR A 163 12.95 3.30 19.15
CA THR A 163 13.68 4.32 19.93
C THR A 163 14.87 3.73 20.70
N ARG A 164 15.41 2.60 20.24
CA ARG A 164 16.64 2.02 20.77
C ARG A 164 17.79 3.03 20.63
N PRO A 165 18.70 3.18 21.61
CA PRO A 165 19.78 4.16 21.53
C PRO A 165 20.59 3.96 20.24
N GLU A 166 20.80 5.06 19.49
CA GLU A 166 21.40 5.07 18.15
C GLU A 166 22.73 4.29 18.10
N SER A 167 23.48 4.31 19.19
CA SER A 167 24.74 3.58 19.37
C SER A 167 24.59 2.06 19.21
N LYS A 168 23.57 1.44 19.83
CA LYS A 168 23.31 0.00 19.74
C LYS A 168 22.82 -0.39 18.35
N LEU A 169 21.93 0.40 17.73
CA LEU A 169 21.47 0.21 16.35
C LEU A 169 22.61 0.28 15.32
N LYS A 170 23.55 1.21 15.51
CA LYS A 170 24.71 1.38 14.63
C LYS A 170 25.70 0.22 14.75
N GLN A 171 25.87 -0.32 15.97
CA GLN A 171 26.72 -1.48 16.23
C GLN A 171 26.14 -2.75 15.63
N GLU A 172 24.83 -2.95 15.72
CA GLU A 172 24.13 -4.08 15.10
C GLU A 172 24.14 -4.00 13.57
N ARG A 173 23.84 -2.82 12.98
CA ARG A 173 23.98 -2.62 11.52
C ARG A 173 25.39 -2.91 11.01
N LYS A 174 26.43 -2.59 11.81
CA LYS A 174 27.83 -2.88 11.46
C LYS A 174 28.12 -4.39 11.53
N LYS A 175 27.58 -5.10 12.51
CA LYS A 175 27.67 -6.58 12.61
C LYS A 175 26.92 -7.26 11.47
N GLU A 176 25.72 -6.81 11.14
CA GLU A 176 24.91 -7.35 10.04
C GLU A 176 25.59 -7.13 8.67
N MET A 177 26.18 -5.96 8.44
CA MET A 177 26.97 -5.67 7.23
C MET A 177 28.22 -6.55 7.12
N LYS A 178 28.89 -6.85 8.23
CA LYS A 178 30.03 -7.80 8.26
C LYS A 178 29.57 -9.22 7.93
N ASN A 179 28.45 -9.68 8.51
CA ASN A 179 27.90 -11.00 8.22
C ASN A 179 27.42 -11.13 6.77
N LYS A 180 26.73 -10.12 6.22
CA LYS A 180 26.37 -10.08 4.79
C LYS A 180 27.59 -10.12 3.87
N LYS A 181 28.70 -9.47 4.23
CA LYS A 181 29.95 -9.57 3.47
C LYS A 181 30.56 -10.98 3.54
N LYS A 182 30.60 -11.60 4.73
CA LYS A 182 31.11 -12.98 4.90
C LYS A 182 30.28 -13.99 4.09
N VAL A 183 28.96 -13.92 4.19
CA VAL A 183 28.03 -14.78 3.42
C VAL A 183 28.23 -14.56 1.92
N LYS A 184 28.37 -13.31 1.46
CA LYS A 184 28.56 -13.00 0.05
C LYS A 184 29.88 -13.56 -0.50
N VAL A 185 30.96 -13.52 0.29
CA VAL A 185 32.25 -14.11 -0.06
C VAL A 185 32.17 -15.65 -0.10
N GLN A 186 31.50 -16.28 0.86
CA GLN A 186 31.26 -17.74 0.84
C GLN A 186 30.39 -18.18 -0.35
N THR A 187 29.30 -17.46 -0.67
CA THR A 187 28.49 -17.78 -1.87
C THR A 187 29.26 -17.58 -3.17
N LYS A 188 30.20 -16.63 -3.22
CA LYS A 188 31.02 -16.41 -4.42
C LYS A 188 32.05 -17.52 -4.60
N ARG A 189 32.65 -18.00 -3.50
CA ARG A 189 33.57 -19.14 -3.49
C ARG A 189 32.85 -20.46 -3.83
N ASN A 190 31.63 -20.66 -3.35
CA ASN A 190 30.82 -21.83 -3.74
C ASN A 190 30.32 -21.77 -5.19
N GLN A 191 30.07 -20.58 -5.77
CA GLN A 191 29.75 -20.44 -7.19
C GLN A 191 30.94 -20.70 -8.11
N GLU A 192 32.16 -20.38 -7.66
CA GLU A 192 33.40 -20.64 -8.39
C GLU A 192 33.71 -22.14 -8.40
N ASN A 193 33.56 -22.83 -7.26
CA ASN A 193 33.69 -24.30 -7.18
C ASN A 193 32.60 -25.08 -7.93
N ASN A 194 31.40 -24.52 -8.12
CA ASN A 194 30.35 -25.18 -8.91
C ASN A 194 30.52 -24.97 -10.43
N LYS A 195 31.23 -23.91 -10.86
CA LYS A 195 31.51 -23.68 -12.28
C LYS A 195 32.53 -24.66 -12.86
N GLU A 196 33.40 -25.23 -12.03
CA GLU A 196 34.32 -26.31 -12.45
C GLU A 196 33.64 -27.69 -12.54
N LYS A 197 32.35 -27.81 -12.17
CA LYS A 197 31.59 -29.08 -12.23
C LYS A 197 30.37 -29.07 -13.17
N GLU A 198 30.11 -27.98 -13.90
CA GLU A 198 28.95 -27.86 -14.80
C GLU A 198 29.30 -27.73 -16.30
N ASP A 199 30.57 -27.95 -16.70
CA ASP A 199 30.94 -28.17 -18.12
C ASP A 199 30.79 -29.65 -18.56
N ALA A 200 30.00 -30.44 -17.82
CA ALA A 200 29.64 -31.81 -18.15
C ALA A 200 28.18 -32.12 -17.77
N SER A 201 27.21 -31.43 -18.38
CA SER A 201 25.98 -32.06 -18.91
C SER A 201 25.01 -31.00 -19.44
N ALA A 202 24.67 -31.15 -20.72
CA ALA A 202 23.58 -30.44 -21.35
C ALA A 202 22.23 -30.97 -20.86
N GLY A 203 21.19 -30.14 -20.85
CA GLY A 203 19.81 -30.66 -20.97
C GLY A 203 18.68 -29.90 -20.25
N ASN A 204 18.10 -28.94 -20.98
CA ASN A 204 16.65 -28.83 -21.23
C ASN A 204 15.63 -28.46 -20.12
N THR A 205 14.67 -27.64 -20.58
CA THR A 205 13.28 -27.39 -20.12
C THR A 205 13.00 -26.38 -19.00
N GLY A 206 11.94 -25.58 -19.21
CA GLY A 206 10.94 -25.43 -18.15
C GLY A 206 10.54 -24.03 -17.65
N LYS A 207 10.08 -23.15 -18.55
CA LYS A 207 8.79 -22.41 -18.43
C LYS A 207 8.31 -22.03 -17.00
N ARG A 208 8.23 -20.73 -16.67
CA ARG A 208 7.04 -20.15 -15.98
C ARG A 208 6.95 -18.62 -16.00
N LYS A 209 5.70 -18.19 -16.12
CA LYS A 209 5.21 -16.85 -16.44
C LYS A 209 5.19 -15.90 -15.22
N ARG A 210 5.29 -14.63 -15.62
CA ARG A 210 4.93 -13.35 -15.01
C ARG A 210 3.68 -13.35 -14.14
N ASP A 211 3.67 -12.47 -13.13
CA ASP A 211 2.54 -11.63 -12.77
C ASP A 211 3.09 -10.39 -12.03
N ASP A 212 3.00 -9.21 -12.65
CA ASP A 212 3.14 -7.95 -11.93
C ASP A 212 2.17 -6.95 -12.54
N GLY A 213 1.28 -6.50 -11.66
CA GLY A 213 0.12 -5.66 -11.93
C GLY A 213 0.53 -4.26 -12.32
N ASN A 214 -0.19 -3.75 -13.30
CA ASN A 214 -0.11 -2.43 -13.86
C ASN A 214 -0.84 -1.44 -12.95
N ASP A 215 -0.15 -0.41 -12.46
CA ASP A 215 -0.77 0.92 -12.33
C ASP A 215 0.29 2.02 -12.50
N ALA A 216 0.35 2.56 -13.71
CA ALA A 216 1.20 3.69 -14.07
C ALA A 216 0.55 4.47 -15.22
N ASN A 217 -0.40 5.32 -14.86
CA ASN A 217 -0.75 6.54 -15.59
C ASN A 217 -0.31 7.74 -14.73
N ILE A 218 0.17 8.87 -15.23
CA ILE A 218 0.43 9.31 -16.59
C ILE A 218 1.55 10.37 -16.54
N SER A 219 2.11 10.62 -17.71
CA SER A 219 3.32 11.39 -17.93
C SER A 219 3.05 12.89 -18.16
N LYS A 220 4.15 13.65 -18.24
CA LYS A 220 4.32 14.94 -18.93
C LYS A 220 4.05 16.24 -18.16
N ASN A 221 5.14 16.72 -17.55
CA ASN A 221 5.87 17.91 -18.00
C ASN A 221 5.10 18.85 -18.94
N ASN A 222 4.72 20.04 -18.47
CA ASN A 222 4.33 21.12 -19.36
C ASN A 222 5.09 22.43 -19.10
N LYS A 223 5.62 22.92 -20.22
CA LYS A 223 6.49 24.07 -20.43
C LYS A 223 5.61 25.30 -20.52
N LYS A 224 5.81 26.28 -19.62
CA LYS A 224 5.08 27.55 -19.63
C LYS A 224 5.43 28.36 -20.88
N LYS A 225 4.42 28.67 -21.70
CA LYS A 225 4.33 29.88 -22.53
C LYS A 225 2.98 30.52 -22.23
N ASN A 226 3.00 31.83 -22.03
CA ASN A 226 1.84 32.66 -21.72
C ASN A 226 0.88 32.70 -22.92
N LYS A 227 -0.40 32.44 -22.68
CA LYS A 227 -1.52 33.12 -23.36
C LYS A 227 -2.76 33.02 -22.46
N VAL A 228 -3.56 34.07 -22.53
CA VAL A 228 -4.65 34.47 -21.64
C VAL A 228 -5.96 33.71 -21.99
N GLU A 229 -6.76 33.45 -20.95
CA GLU A 229 -8.21 33.16 -20.88
C GLU A 229 -8.83 31.89 -21.51
N GLU A 230 -9.22 30.93 -20.65
CA GLU A 230 -10.60 30.52 -20.30
C GLU A 230 -10.54 29.32 -19.30
N PRO A 231 -11.45 29.20 -18.30
CA PRO A 231 -11.35 28.15 -17.27
C PRO A 231 -12.21 26.92 -17.61
N THR A 232 -11.71 26.01 -18.44
CA THR A 232 -12.26 24.65 -18.56
C THR A 232 -11.18 23.63 -18.23
N ASP A 233 -10.90 23.44 -16.94
CA ASP A 233 -10.25 22.24 -16.43
C ASP A 233 -10.48 22.16 -14.92
N ILE A 234 -11.61 21.56 -14.52
CA ILE A 234 -11.84 21.15 -13.14
C ILE A 234 -10.98 19.91 -12.91
N THR A 235 -9.77 20.11 -12.39
CA THR A 235 -8.90 19.01 -11.94
C THR A 235 -9.41 18.48 -10.60
N TYR A 236 -9.80 17.21 -10.56
CA TYR A 236 -10.27 16.53 -9.35
C TYR A 236 -9.18 16.58 -8.25
N GLY A 237 -9.50 17.15 -7.09
CA GLY A 237 -8.61 17.16 -5.90
C GLY A 237 -7.89 18.48 -5.59
N GLN A 238 -8.13 19.57 -6.34
CA GLN A 238 -7.53 20.87 -6.03
C GLN A 238 -8.61 21.96 -5.86
N VAL A 239 -9.13 22.11 -4.65
CA VAL A 239 -10.00 23.24 -4.28
C VAL A 239 -9.13 24.51 -4.26
N ARG A 240 -9.33 25.40 -5.25
CA ARG A 240 -8.72 26.74 -5.23
C ARG A 240 -9.55 27.59 -4.28
N ILE A 241 -9.05 27.78 -3.06
CA ILE A 241 -9.62 28.76 -2.13
C ILE A 241 -9.07 30.13 -2.56
N ASP A 242 -9.94 30.94 -3.17
CA ASP A 242 -9.63 32.32 -3.54
C ASP A 242 -9.31 33.12 -2.26
N GLY A 243 -8.10 33.71 -2.19
CA GLY A 243 -7.72 34.63 -1.11
C GLY A 243 -6.39 34.38 -0.41
N LYS A 244 -5.70 33.25 -0.62
CA LYS A 244 -4.31 33.08 -0.15
C LYS A 244 -3.37 33.01 -1.34
N GLU A 245 -2.74 34.15 -1.67
CA GLU A 245 -1.55 34.15 -2.52
C GLU A 245 -0.53 33.18 -1.92
N ASN A 246 -0.45 31.98 -2.50
CA ASN A 246 0.62 31.05 -2.25
C ASN A 246 1.91 31.75 -2.68
N LYS A 247 2.59 32.43 -1.75
CA LYS A 247 3.93 33.02 -1.94
C LYS A 247 4.79 31.95 -2.61
N LYS A 248 5.00 32.10 -3.93
CA LYS A 248 5.75 31.14 -4.74
C LYS A 248 7.12 31.03 -4.08
N ARG A 249 7.39 29.89 -3.44
CA ARG A 249 8.71 29.63 -2.83
C ARG A 249 9.75 29.91 -3.92
N LYS A 250 10.59 30.93 -3.71
CA LYS A 250 11.60 31.34 -4.70
C LYS A 250 12.36 30.07 -5.11
N LYS A 251 12.35 29.75 -6.41
CA LYS A 251 13.05 28.57 -6.91
C LYS A 251 14.51 28.69 -6.51
N LYS A 252 15.04 27.66 -5.85
CA LYS A 252 16.48 27.57 -5.56
C LYS A 252 17.24 27.68 -6.89
N LEU A 253 18.39 28.34 -6.86
CA LEU A 253 19.24 28.48 -8.03
C LEU A 253 19.74 27.10 -8.49
N SER A 254 20.15 26.99 -9.75
CA SER A 254 20.82 25.77 -10.21
C SER A 254 22.11 25.57 -9.41
N LYS A 255 22.42 24.31 -9.07
CA LYS A 255 23.67 23.94 -8.39
C LYS A 255 24.93 24.39 -9.14
N GLU A 256 24.84 24.57 -10.45
CA GLU A 256 25.92 25.11 -11.28
C GLU A 256 26.16 26.60 -11.00
N LYS A 257 25.07 27.38 -10.85
CA LYS A 257 25.13 28.79 -10.44
C LYS A 257 25.60 28.93 -9.00
N GLU A 258 25.22 28.00 -8.12
CA GLU A 258 25.74 27.93 -6.75
C GLU A 258 27.25 27.63 -6.73
N LEU A 259 27.73 26.74 -7.60
CA LEU A 259 29.16 26.44 -7.76
C LEU A 259 29.94 27.65 -8.25
N GLU A 260 29.40 28.40 -9.22
CA GLU A 260 30.02 29.64 -9.70
C GLU A 260 30.11 30.69 -8.59
N ARG A 261 29.04 30.86 -7.80
CA ARG A 261 29.04 31.76 -6.63
C ARG A 261 30.03 31.32 -5.56
N ALA A 262 30.10 30.01 -5.27
CA ALA A 262 31.05 29.45 -4.32
C ALA A 262 32.50 29.70 -4.74
N LYS A 263 32.83 29.56 -6.03
CA LYS A 263 34.17 29.88 -6.56
C LYS A 263 34.50 31.36 -6.42
N ARG A 264 33.58 32.25 -6.77
CA ARG A 264 33.76 33.70 -6.60
C ARG A 264 33.97 34.07 -5.13
N LEU A 265 33.22 33.44 -4.22
CA LEU A 265 33.41 33.62 -2.77
C LEU A 265 34.76 33.08 -2.29
N GLU A 266 35.25 31.98 -2.86
CA GLU A 266 36.58 31.43 -2.58
C GLU A 266 37.69 32.38 -3.06
N GLU A 267 37.53 33.02 -4.22
CA GLU A 267 38.44 34.05 -4.72
C GLU A 267 38.46 35.30 -3.83
N VAL A 268 37.29 35.82 -3.44
CA VAL A 268 37.19 36.98 -2.54
C VAL A 268 37.72 36.68 -1.13
N LYS A 269 37.67 35.41 -0.69
CA LYS A 269 38.25 34.98 0.59
C LYS A 269 39.78 34.94 0.59
N LYS A 270 40.44 34.96 -0.58
CA LYS A 270 41.91 35.04 -0.67
C LYS A 270 42.44 36.42 -0.27
N ASP A 271 41.64 37.47 -0.46
CA ASP A 271 41.95 38.81 0.02
C ASP A 271 41.81 38.88 1.55
N PRO A 272 42.82 39.31 2.33
CA PRO A 272 42.80 39.23 3.80
C PRO A 272 41.74 40.14 4.44
N GLU A 273 41.46 41.31 3.85
CA GLU A 273 40.48 42.26 4.40
C GLU A 273 39.04 41.90 4.03
N LYS A 274 38.80 41.55 2.76
CA LYS A 274 37.47 41.19 2.26
C LYS A 274 37.07 39.79 2.71
N GLY A 275 38.03 38.87 2.84
CA GLY A 275 37.81 37.51 3.32
C GLY A 275 37.26 37.46 4.74
N LYS A 276 37.79 38.30 5.65
CA LYS A 276 37.23 38.47 7.01
C LYS A 276 35.77 38.93 6.95
N LYS A 277 35.47 39.98 6.17
CA LYS A 277 34.08 40.47 6.04
C LYS A 277 33.12 39.40 5.51
N VAL A 278 33.55 38.59 4.54
CA VAL A 278 32.74 37.49 3.99
C VAL A 278 32.57 36.35 4.99
N SER A 279 33.60 35.98 5.74
CA SER A 279 33.51 34.92 6.75
C SER A 279 32.61 35.31 7.92
N TRP A 280 32.68 36.54 8.39
CA TRP A 280 31.77 37.06 9.42
C TRP A 280 30.31 37.09 8.94
N LYS A 281 30.05 37.56 7.72
CA LYS A 281 28.70 37.53 7.12
C LYS A 281 28.16 36.10 6.99
N ALA A 282 29.00 35.13 6.60
CA ALA A 282 28.62 33.73 6.53
C ALA A 282 28.32 33.14 7.92
N ALA A 283 29.10 33.49 8.93
CA ALA A 283 28.88 33.07 10.31
C ALA A 283 27.56 33.63 10.88
N VAL A 284 27.27 34.92 10.64
CA VAL A 284 26.01 35.56 11.03
C VAL A 284 24.82 34.89 10.32
N SER A 285 24.92 34.63 9.01
CA SER A 285 23.86 33.96 8.25
C SER A 285 23.62 32.54 8.77
N LYS A 286 24.68 31.82 9.15
CA LYS A 286 24.58 30.49 9.76
C LYS A 286 23.97 30.52 11.16
N ALA A 287 24.30 31.52 11.97
CA ALA A 287 23.70 31.75 13.29
C ALA A 287 22.21 32.12 13.17
N ALA A 288 21.83 32.86 12.13
CA ALA A 288 20.44 33.14 11.77
C ALA A 288 19.68 31.89 11.24
N GLY A 289 20.34 30.74 11.12
CA GLY A 289 19.73 29.48 10.68
C GLY A 289 19.71 29.27 9.16
N GLU A 290 20.37 30.13 8.37
CA GLU A 290 20.47 29.95 6.93
C GLU A 290 21.47 28.83 6.58
N LYS A 291 21.06 27.92 5.69
CA LYS A 291 21.90 26.80 5.23
C LYS A 291 22.88 27.29 4.16
N VAL A 292 24.02 27.81 4.58
CA VAL A 292 25.11 28.29 3.72
C VAL A 292 25.83 27.11 3.03
N HIS A 293 25.94 27.15 1.69
CA HIS A 293 26.58 26.11 0.86
C HIS A 293 27.71 26.74 0.02
N ASP A 294 28.84 27.04 0.64
CA ASP A 294 29.94 27.79 0.01
C ASP A 294 31.08 26.91 -0.54
N ASP A 295 31.06 25.60 -0.28
CA ASP A 295 32.19 24.72 -0.63
C ASP A 295 32.11 24.21 -2.08
N PRO A 296 33.03 24.64 -2.97
CA PRO A 296 32.97 24.25 -4.38
C PRO A 296 33.24 22.75 -4.58
N LYS A 297 34.04 22.13 -3.71
CA LYS A 297 34.33 20.67 -3.75
C LYS A 297 33.06 19.85 -3.49
N LEU A 298 32.26 20.22 -2.48
CA LEU A 298 31.01 19.53 -2.14
C LEU A 298 29.94 19.74 -3.23
N LEU A 299 29.85 20.95 -3.78
CA LEU A 299 28.94 21.24 -4.90
C LEU A 299 29.30 20.40 -6.14
N LYS A 300 30.58 20.31 -6.51
CA LYS A 300 31.06 19.42 -7.60
C LYS A 300 30.69 17.96 -7.35
N GLN A 301 30.87 17.45 -6.12
CA GLN A 301 30.47 16.08 -5.78
C GLN A 301 28.96 15.88 -5.88
N SER A 302 28.16 16.85 -5.44
CA SER A 302 26.70 16.79 -5.53
C SER A 302 26.22 16.70 -6.98
N ILE A 303 26.81 17.50 -7.87
CA ILE A 303 26.55 17.48 -9.32
C ILE A 303 26.95 16.11 -9.90
N LYS A 304 28.11 15.56 -9.52
CA LYS A 304 28.55 14.23 -9.96
C LYS A 304 27.58 13.12 -9.51
N ARG A 305 27.10 13.17 -8.27
CA ARG A 305 26.10 12.20 -7.76
C ARG A 305 24.77 12.32 -8.51
N GLU A 306 24.36 13.54 -8.84
CA GLU A 306 23.15 13.79 -9.62
C GLU A 306 23.26 13.27 -11.05
N LYS A 307 24.38 13.54 -11.75
CA LYS A 307 24.66 12.99 -13.08
C LYS A 307 24.63 11.46 -13.07
N LYS A 308 25.31 10.81 -12.11
CA LYS A 308 25.25 9.34 -11.94
C LYS A 308 23.84 8.82 -11.69
N ARG A 309 23.02 9.54 -10.91
CA ARG A 309 21.62 9.17 -10.68
C ARG A 309 20.80 9.28 -11.97
N GLN A 310 21.00 10.34 -12.75
CA GLN A 310 20.35 10.53 -14.04
C GLN A 310 20.75 9.46 -15.05
N GLU A 311 22.03 9.09 -15.12
CA GLU A 311 22.54 7.99 -15.96
C GLU A 311 21.89 6.66 -15.59
N LYS A 312 21.86 6.31 -14.30
CA LYS A 312 21.16 5.10 -13.83
C LYS A 312 19.68 5.11 -14.20
N ASN A 313 19.02 6.25 -14.05
CA ASN A 313 17.61 6.38 -14.41
C ASN A 313 17.41 6.24 -15.93
N LYS A 314 18.30 6.84 -16.74
CA LYS A 314 18.31 6.73 -18.20
C LYS A 314 18.52 5.29 -18.65
N GLN A 315 19.46 4.57 -18.03
CA GLN A 315 19.72 3.17 -18.30
C GLN A 315 18.51 2.30 -17.96
N LYS A 316 17.96 2.42 -16.75
CA LYS A 316 16.73 1.69 -16.35
C LYS A 316 15.57 1.97 -17.30
N TRP A 317 15.44 3.21 -17.77
CA TRP A 317 14.40 3.56 -18.73
C TRP A 317 14.63 2.91 -20.11
N ARG A 318 15.89 2.83 -20.56
CA ARG A 318 16.26 2.09 -21.78
C ARG A 318 15.95 0.60 -21.62
N GLU A 319 16.35 -0.03 -20.52
CA GLU A 319 16.05 -1.44 -20.22
C GLU A 319 14.53 -1.71 -20.21
N ARG A 320 13.73 -0.81 -19.63
CA ARG A 320 12.26 -0.89 -19.69
C ARG A 320 11.72 -0.80 -21.11
N LYS A 321 12.25 0.10 -21.93
CA LYS A 321 11.84 0.19 -23.35
C LYS A 321 12.21 -1.06 -24.13
N GLU A 322 13.41 -1.59 -23.89
CA GLU A 322 13.91 -2.78 -24.55
C GLU A 322 13.11 -4.03 -24.15
N THR A 323 12.80 -4.21 -22.87
CA THR A 323 11.94 -5.32 -22.40
C THR A 323 10.55 -5.27 -23.00
N VAL A 324 9.95 -4.08 -23.12
CA VAL A 324 8.67 -3.88 -23.81
C VAL A 324 8.80 -4.22 -25.30
N ALA A 325 9.86 -3.77 -25.97
CA ALA A 325 10.11 -4.06 -27.39
C ALA A 325 10.31 -5.56 -27.64
N LYS A 326 11.13 -6.24 -26.83
CA LYS A 326 11.33 -7.70 -26.86
C LYS A 326 10.01 -8.44 -26.67
N ALA A 327 9.23 -8.08 -25.65
CA ALA A 327 7.93 -8.71 -25.42
C ALA A 327 6.94 -8.51 -26.58
N LYS A 328 6.98 -7.37 -27.28
CA LYS A 328 6.19 -7.14 -28.50
C LYS A 328 6.70 -8.01 -29.65
N ALA A 329 8.00 -8.05 -29.89
CA ALA A 329 8.63 -8.85 -30.94
C ALA A 329 8.37 -10.35 -30.75
N GLU A 330 8.51 -10.88 -29.53
CA GLU A 330 8.20 -12.28 -29.20
C GLU A 330 6.74 -12.64 -29.48
N LYS A 331 5.79 -11.75 -29.15
CA LYS A 331 4.37 -11.97 -29.46
C LYS A 331 4.12 -11.95 -30.97
N GLN A 332 4.79 -11.06 -31.69
CA GLN A 332 4.69 -10.98 -33.15
C GLN A 332 5.31 -12.21 -33.83
N SER A 333 6.48 -12.69 -33.39
CA SER A 333 7.09 -13.91 -33.97
C SER A 333 6.20 -15.13 -33.72
N LYS A 334 5.69 -15.32 -32.49
CA LYS A 334 4.71 -16.39 -32.19
C LYS A 334 3.46 -16.32 -33.05
N ARG A 335 2.93 -15.12 -33.30
CA ARG A 335 1.80 -14.95 -34.23
C ARG A 335 2.18 -15.36 -35.65
N SER A 336 3.35 -14.96 -36.12
CA SER A 336 3.84 -15.32 -37.45
C SER A 336 4.10 -16.83 -37.59
N GLU A 337 4.64 -17.47 -36.56
CA GLU A 337 4.87 -18.92 -36.48
C GLU A 337 3.54 -19.67 -36.52
N ASN A 338 2.56 -19.31 -35.67
CA ASN A 338 1.23 -19.91 -35.67
C ASN A 338 0.50 -19.73 -37.03
N ILE A 339 0.68 -18.58 -37.69
CA ILE A 339 0.13 -18.34 -39.04
C ILE A 339 0.80 -19.27 -40.05
N LYS A 340 2.13 -19.38 -40.03
CA LYS A 340 2.89 -20.28 -40.90
C LYS A 340 2.48 -21.74 -40.66
N GLU A 341 2.34 -22.17 -39.41
CA GLU A 341 1.85 -23.50 -39.04
C GLU A 341 0.44 -23.76 -39.58
N ARG A 342 -0.50 -22.81 -39.44
CA ARG A 342 -1.84 -22.94 -40.03
C ARG A 342 -1.81 -23.04 -41.55
N ILE A 343 -0.95 -22.26 -42.21
CA ILE A 343 -0.76 -22.34 -43.66
C ILE A 343 -0.19 -23.71 -44.04
N HIS A 344 0.81 -24.20 -43.30
CA HIS A 344 1.42 -25.52 -43.52
C HIS A 344 0.40 -26.64 -43.33
N GLN A 345 -0.37 -26.63 -42.24
CA GLN A 345 -1.44 -27.61 -42.01
C GLN A 345 -2.49 -27.60 -43.12
N LYS A 346 -2.87 -26.43 -43.65
CA LYS A 346 -3.77 -26.33 -44.82
C LYS A 346 -3.15 -26.94 -46.07
N LYS A 347 -1.84 -26.76 -46.29
CA LYS A 347 -1.12 -27.41 -47.41
C LYS A 347 -1.08 -28.93 -47.22
N MET A 348 -0.71 -29.42 -46.04
CA MET A 348 -0.67 -30.86 -45.74
C MET A 348 -2.06 -31.51 -45.91
N ARG A 349 -3.13 -30.90 -45.39
CA ARG A 349 -4.50 -31.40 -45.62
C ARG A 349 -4.90 -31.46 -47.10
N LYS A 350 -4.41 -30.54 -47.94
CA LYS A 350 -4.63 -30.58 -49.39
C LYS A 350 -3.84 -31.72 -50.04
N ILE A 351 -2.60 -31.94 -49.61
CA ILE A 351 -1.75 -33.04 -50.06
C ILE A 351 -2.38 -34.38 -49.66
N GLU A 352 -2.72 -34.58 -48.38
CA GLU A 352 -3.39 -35.78 -47.88
C GLU A 352 -4.70 -36.07 -48.63
N LYS A 353 -5.51 -35.04 -48.94
CA LYS A 353 -6.73 -35.23 -49.74
C LYS A 353 -6.42 -35.67 -51.17
N ARG A 354 -5.34 -35.19 -51.77
CA ARG A 354 -4.89 -35.62 -53.11
C ARG A 354 -4.38 -37.06 -53.07
N GLU A 355 -3.54 -37.38 -52.10
CA GLU A 355 -3.00 -38.73 -51.90
C GLU A 355 -4.11 -39.74 -51.60
N LYS A 356 -5.07 -39.42 -50.73
CA LYS A 356 -6.24 -40.28 -50.47
C LYS A 356 -7.11 -40.50 -51.71
N LYS A 357 -7.22 -39.52 -52.61
CA LYS A 357 -7.90 -39.70 -53.90
C LYS A 357 -7.09 -40.58 -54.84
N LEU A 358 -5.77 -40.41 -54.87
CA LEU A 358 -4.85 -41.21 -55.68
C LEU A 358 -4.78 -42.67 -55.20
N MET A 359 -4.88 -42.91 -53.89
CA MET A 359 -4.81 -44.23 -53.25
C MET A 359 -6.18 -44.90 -53.09
N ARG A 360 -7.24 -44.36 -53.69
CA ARG A 360 -8.61 -44.90 -53.56
C ARG A 360 -8.71 -46.17 -54.42
N PRO A 361 -9.06 -47.34 -53.86
CA PRO A 361 -9.18 -48.58 -54.62
C PRO A 361 -10.15 -48.41 -55.80
N GLY A 362 -9.71 -48.76 -57.01
CA GLY A 362 -10.46 -48.61 -58.26
C GLY A 362 -10.30 -47.26 -58.98
N PHE A 363 -9.42 -46.36 -58.53
CA PHE A 363 -9.08 -45.14 -59.29
C PHE A 363 -7.98 -45.47 -60.33
N GLU A 364 -8.37 -45.62 -61.59
CA GLU A 364 -7.57 -46.01 -62.77
C GLU A 364 -6.47 -44.98 -63.19
N GLY A 365 -5.95 -44.20 -62.25
CA GLY A 365 -4.91 -43.19 -62.51
C GLY A 365 -3.51 -43.58 -62.02
N ARG A 366 -3.34 -44.78 -61.47
CA ARG A 366 -2.04 -45.30 -61.05
C ARG A 366 -1.34 -45.90 -62.26
N ASN A 367 -0.78 -45.03 -63.10
CA ASN A 367 0.23 -45.44 -64.07
C ASN A 367 1.44 -45.91 -63.26
N GLU A 368 1.54 -47.22 -63.08
CA GLU A 368 2.73 -47.88 -62.59
C GLU A 368 3.84 -47.67 -63.65
N ALA A 369 4.88 -46.96 -63.24
CA ALA A 369 6.14 -46.79 -63.98
C ALA A 369 7.29 -46.93 -62.97
#